data_AF-A0A258DVW8-F1
#
_entry.id   AF-A0A258DVW8-F1
#
_cell.length_a   1.000
_cell.length_b   1.000
_cell.length_c   1.000
_cell.angle_alpha   90.00
_cell.angle_beta   90.00
_cell.angle_gamma   90.00
#
_symmetry.space_group_name_H-M   'P 1'
#
loop_
_entity.id
_entity.type
_entity.pdbx_description
1 polymer ?
#
loop_
_entity_poly.entity_id
_entity_poly.type
_entity_poly.pdbx_seq_one_letter_code
_entity_poly.pdbx_strand_id
1 'polypeptide(L)'
;MDRFISSKAGQINGLYGDVAWTPLRYVNRTYSRSALAGFYRAAKVAMVTPLRDGMNLVAKEFVAAQDPEDPGVLVLSQFAGAASELSGGALMVNPHESEGMAAALKRALEMPLEERKERYARMMPVLLRYDIDHWAKSFLAALTPPARTAEVVSLRRSALKGIGVSLGWPSLHRHQGA
;
A
#
# COMPACT_ATOMS: atom_id res chain seq x y z
N MET A 1 -9.30 15.27 22.99
CA MET A 1 -10.01 14.46 21.99
C MET A 1 -10.92 13.42 22.66
N ASP A 2 -10.38 12.62 23.59
CA ASP A 2 -11.07 11.49 24.22
C ASP A 2 -12.42 11.84 24.88
N ARG A 3 -12.49 12.97 25.60
CA ARG A 3 -13.73 13.42 26.28
C ARG A 3 -14.87 13.72 25.30
N PHE A 4 -14.56 14.24 24.12
CA PHE A 4 -15.57 14.52 23.10
C PHE A 4 -16.15 13.22 22.55
N ILE A 5 -15.29 12.26 22.21
CA ILE A 5 -15.71 10.95 21.67
C ILE A 5 -16.49 10.15 22.71
N SER A 6 -16.02 10.09 23.96
CA SER A 6 -16.72 9.36 25.03
C SER A 6 -18.08 9.97 25.33
N SER A 7 -18.19 11.31 25.32
CA SER A 7 -19.46 12.01 25.50
C SER A 7 -20.44 11.73 24.35
N LYS A 8 -19.97 11.78 23.10
CA LYS A 8 -20.79 11.42 21.93
C LYS A 8 -21.25 9.97 21.97
N ALA A 9 -20.39 9.05 22.39
CA ALA A 9 -20.77 7.65 22.55
C ALA A 9 -21.83 7.47 23.64
N GLY A 10 -21.70 8.17 24.77
CA GLY A 10 -22.72 8.19 25.83
C GLY A 10 -24.05 8.75 25.34
N GLN A 11 -24.04 9.84 24.57
CA GLN A 11 -25.24 10.43 23.98
C GLN A 11 -25.96 9.44 23.04
N ILE A 12 -25.23 8.75 22.17
CA ILE A 12 -25.77 7.76 21.24
C ILE A 12 -26.38 6.58 22.01
N ASN A 13 -25.66 6.04 22.99
CA ASN A 13 -26.15 4.91 23.79
C ASN A 13 -27.37 5.28 24.64
N GLY A 14 -27.44 6.51 25.15
CA GLY A 14 -28.61 6.98 25.90
C GLY A 14 -29.85 7.19 25.02
N LEU A 15 -29.66 7.51 23.73
CA LEU A 15 -30.76 7.75 22.79
C LEU A 15 -31.31 6.45 22.18
N TYR A 16 -30.44 5.49 21.87
CA TYR A 16 -30.80 4.29 21.10
C TYR A 16 -30.62 2.96 21.86
N GLY A 17 -29.98 2.99 23.02
CA GLY A 17 -29.75 1.78 23.82
C GLY A 17 -30.99 1.35 24.60
N ASP A 18 -31.02 0.07 24.93
CA ASP A 18 -32.01 -0.53 25.82
C ASP A 18 -31.33 -1.42 26.88
N VAL A 19 -32.11 -2.11 27.70
CA VAL A 19 -31.58 -2.97 28.78
C VAL A 19 -30.74 -4.14 28.26
N ALA A 20 -31.05 -4.65 27.07
CA ALA A 20 -30.40 -5.81 26.46
C ALA A 20 -29.35 -5.44 25.40
N TRP A 21 -29.33 -4.18 24.93
CA TRP A 21 -28.51 -3.76 23.80
C TRP A 21 -27.79 -2.43 24.02
N THR A 22 -26.47 -2.43 23.77
CA THR A 22 -25.63 -1.23 23.73
C THR A 22 -25.18 -0.99 22.27
N PRO A 23 -25.75 0.02 21.58
CA PRO A 23 -25.49 0.25 20.15
C PRO A 23 -24.03 0.58 19.82
N LEU A 24 -23.36 1.36 20.65
CA LEU A 24 -21.98 1.80 20.42
C LEU A 24 -21.07 1.44 21.59
N ARG A 25 -20.23 0.42 21.38
CA ARG A 25 -19.19 0.03 22.34
C ARG A 25 -17.89 0.76 22.03
N TYR A 26 -17.67 1.89 22.69
CA TYR A 26 -16.38 2.59 22.65
C TYR A 26 -15.39 1.94 23.62
N VAL A 27 -14.24 1.48 23.11
CA VAL A 27 -13.19 0.86 23.93
C VAL A 27 -11.87 1.59 23.72
N ASN A 28 -11.41 2.28 24.77
CA ASN A 28 -10.09 2.93 24.79
C ASN A 28 -9.07 2.02 25.50
N ARG A 29 -8.71 0.90 24.85
CA ARG A 29 -7.72 -0.07 25.34
C ARG A 29 -6.89 -0.60 24.18
N THR A 30 -5.65 -0.96 24.47
CA THR A 30 -4.79 -1.65 23.50
C THR A 30 -5.17 -3.12 23.42
N TYR A 31 -5.10 -3.66 22.20
CA TYR A 31 -5.31 -5.08 21.91
C TYR A 31 -4.09 -5.63 21.19
N SER A 32 -3.81 -6.92 21.37
CA SER A 32 -2.80 -7.60 20.56
C SER A 32 -3.24 -7.66 19.09
N ARG A 33 -2.28 -7.78 18.17
CA ARG A 33 -2.57 -7.96 16.74
C ARG A 33 -3.46 -9.19 16.48
N SER A 34 -3.23 -10.29 17.21
CA SER A 34 -4.04 -11.50 17.11
C SER A 34 -5.50 -11.28 17.53
N ALA A 35 -5.72 -10.51 18.60
CA ALA A 35 -7.08 -10.17 19.03
C ALA A 35 -7.79 -9.28 18.01
N LEU A 36 -7.10 -8.28 17.46
CA LEU A 36 -7.64 -7.43 16.39
C LEU A 36 -8.00 -8.22 15.14
N ALA A 37 -7.14 -9.16 14.71
CA ALA A 37 -7.44 -10.04 13.59
C ALA A 37 -8.71 -10.87 13.82
N GLY A 38 -8.92 -11.36 15.05
CA GLY A 38 -10.16 -12.03 15.44
C GLY A 38 -11.39 -11.13 15.35
N PHE A 39 -11.30 -9.88 15.83
CA PHE A 39 -12.38 -8.91 15.66
C PHE A 39 -12.66 -8.59 14.19
N TYR A 40 -11.62 -8.44 13.37
CA TYR A 40 -11.78 -8.21 11.94
C TYR A 40 -12.45 -9.39 11.24
N ARG A 41 -12.05 -10.64 11.54
CA ARG A 41 -12.67 -11.86 11.00
C ARG A 41 -14.16 -11.95 11.34
N ALA A 42 -14.54 -11.52 12.54
CA ALA A 42 -15.93 -11.58 13.00
C ALA A 42 -16.79 -10.40 12.49
N ALA A 43 -16.17 -9.27 12.12
CA ALA A 43 -16.88 -8.06 11.74
C ALA A 43 -17.47 -8.16 10.33
N LYS A 44 -18.76 -7.84 10.20
CA LYS A 44 -19.45 -7.79 8.90
C LYS A 44 -19.12 -6.54 8.09
N VAL A 45 -18.74 -5.45 8.76
CA VAL A 45 -18.35 -4.19 8.13
C VAL A 45 -17.18 -3.59 8.89
N ALA A 46 -16.20 -3.06 8.16
CA ALA A 46 -15.22 -2.12 8.71
C ALA A 46 -15.44 -0.74 8.09
N MET A 47 -15.60 0.26 8.95
CA MET A 47 -15.73 1.65 8.55
C MET A 47 -14.44 2.40 8.89
N VAL A 48 -13.63 2.65 7.86
CA VAL A 48 -12.32 3.29 7.98
C VAL A 48 -12.38 4.64 7.30
N THR A 49 -12.72 5.67 8.08
CA THR A 49 -13.07 6.99 7.54
C THR A 49 -12.19 8.14 8.04
N PRO A 50 -10.84 8.07 7.92
CA PRO A 50 -9.99 9.20 8.30
C PRO A 50 -10.22 10.39 7.37
N LEU A 51 -10.09 11.60 7.92
CA LEU A 51 -10.13 12.86 7.14
C LEU A 51 -8.89 13.01 6.25
N ARG A 52 -7.75 12.48 6.69
CA ARG A 52 -6.50 12.42 5.93
C ARG A 52 -5.61 11.35 6.52
N ASP A 53 -5.10 10.45 5.68
CA ASP A 53 -4.20 9.39 6.11
C ASP A 53 -3.26 9.01 4.97
N GLY A 54 -1.95 8.98 5.24
CA GLY A 54 -0.95 8.62 4.24
C GLY A 54 -1.06 7.15 3.80
N MET A 55 -1.42 6.27 4.72
CA MET A 55 -1.75 4.87 4.45
C MET A 55 -2.54 4.30 5.63
N ASN A 56 -3.60 3.55 5.34
CA ASN A 56 -4.39 2.93 6.40
C ASN A 56 -4.18 1.41 6.43
N LEU A 57 -3.32 0.95 7.35
CA LEU A 57 -3.06 -0.49 7.50
C LEU A 57 -4.24 -1.23 8.10
N VAL A 58 -5.06 -0.59 8.94
CA VAL A 58 -6.28 -1.21 9.50
C VAL A 58 -7.24 -1.64 8.38
N ALA A 59 -7.39 -0.83 7.32
CA ALA A 59 -8.18 -1.21 6.14
C ALA A 59 -7.62 -2.47 5.45
N LYS A 60 -6.29 -2.55 5.27
CA LYS A 60 -5.64 -3.71 4.65
C LYS A 60 -5.74 -4.96 5.54
N GLU A 61 -5.49 -4.81 6.83
CA GLU A 61 -5.59 -5.88 7.83
C GLU A 61 -7.01 -6.42 7.94
N PHE A 62 -8.03 -5.56 7.87
CA PHE A 62 -9.42 -5.98 7.85
C PHE A 62 -9.71 -6.90 6.65
N VAL A 63 -9.34 -6.48 5.44
CA VAL A 63 -9.55 -7.28 4.23
C VAL A 63 -8.76 -8.58 4.31
N ALA A 64 -7.48 -8.53 4.71
CA ALA A 64 -6.64 -9.72 4.82
C ALA A 64 -7.17 -10.74 5.85
N ALA A 65 -7.87 -10.28 6.89
CA ALA A 65 -8.45 -11.15 7.90
C ALA A 65 -9.76 -11.84 7.46
N GLN A 66 -10.44 -11.37 6.40
CA GLN A 66 -11.77 -11.88 6.04
C GLN A 66 -11.79 -13.35 5.60
N ASP A 67 -12.93 -14.01 5.83
CA ASP A 67 -13.23 -15.31 5.25
C ASP A 67 -13.58 -15.16 3.78
N PRO A 68 -12.86 -15.79 2.83
CA PRO A 68 -13.24 -15.75 1.42
C PRO A 68 -14.66 -16.26 1.15
N GLU A 69 -15.18 -17.17 1.98
CA GLU A 69 -16.51 -17.75 1.80
C GLU A 69 -17.64 -16.90 2.40
N ASP A 70 -17.34 -16.03 3.37
CA ASP A 70 -18.30 -15.07 3.95
C ASP A 70 -17.61 -13.74 4.34
N PRO A 71 -17.07 -12.97 3.38
CA PRO A 71 -16.24 -11.82 3.69
C PRO A 71 -17.07 -10.60 4.08
N GLY A 72 -16.62 -9.84 5.07
CA GLY A 72 -17.18 -8.54 5.41
C GLY A 72 -16.90 -7.46 4.35
N VAL A 73 -17.55 -6.31 4.50
CA VAL A 73 -17.45 -5.17 3.57
C VAL A 73 -16.57 -4.07 4.15
N LEU A 74 -15.63 -3.57 3.35
CA LEU A 74 -14.82 -2.39 3.69
C LEU A 74 -15.50 -1.12 3.19
N VAL A 75 -15.83 -0.21 4.10
CA VAL A 75 -16.21 1.18 3.82
C VAL A 75 -14.98 2.06 4.07
N LEU A 76 -14.52 2.79 3.06
CA LEU A 76 -13.22 3.46 3.08
C LEU A 76 -13.31 4.93 2.66
N SER A 77 -12.69 5.80 3.44
CA SER A 77 -12.50 7.20 3.07
C SER A 77 -11.67 7.32 1.79
N GLN A 78 -12.13 8.16 0.87
CA GLN A 78 -11.37 8.56 -0.33
C GLN A 78 -10.06 9.29 -0.01
N PHE A 79 -9.88 9.77 1.24
CA PHE A 79 -8.68 10.47 1.70
C PHE A 79 -7.69 9.56 2.44
N ALA A 80 -7.96 8.25 2.52
CA ALA A 80 -6.99 7.28 2.99
C ALA A 80 -6.08 6.85 1.85
N GLY A 81 -4.76 6.77 2.07
CA GLY A 81 -3.82 6.29 1.05
C GLY A 81 -4.15 4.88 0.53
N ALA A 82 -4.75 4.03 1.37
CA ALA A 82 -5.22 2.70 1.00
C ALA A 82 -6.32 2.72 -0.09
N ALA A 83 -7.03 3.85 -0.28
CA ALA A 83 -8.04 4.01 -1.33
C ALA A 83 -7.45 3.86 -2.74
N SER A 84 -6.19 4.24 -2.93
CA SER A 84 -5.50 4.09 -4.21
C SER A 84 -5.35 2.63 -4.64
N GLU A 85 -5.36 1.70 -3.67
CA GLU A 85 -5.23 0.25 -3.90
C GLU A 85 -6.56 -0.48 -3.78
N LEU A 86 -7.41 -0.08 -2.82
CA LEU A 86 -8.60 -0.85 -2.43
C LEU A 86 -9.92 -0.35 -3.04
N SER A 87 -9.91 0.77 -3.77
CA SER A 87 -11.11 1.37 -4.38
C SER A 87 -11.85 0.46 -5.36
N GLY A 88 -11.19 -0.54 -5.93
CA GLY A 88 -11.82 -1.53 -6.82
C GLY A 88 -12.84 -2.44 -6.13
N GLY A 89 -12.77 -2.60 -4.81
CA GLY A 89 -13.71 -3.41 -4.03
C GLY A 89 -14.37 -2.70 -2.84
N ALA A 90 -13.71 -1.70 -2.24
CA ALA A 90 -14.24 -0.95 -1.11
C ALA A 90 -15.45 -0.08 -1.50
N LEU A 91 -16.33 0.20 -0.54
CA LEU A 91 -17.32 1.27 -0.65
C LEU A 91 -16.67 2.59 -0.29
N MET A 92 -16.40 3.41 -1.32
CA MET A 92 -15.75 4.70 -1.14
C MET A 92 -16.72 5.73 -0.56
N VAL A 93 -16.25 6.48 0.44
CA VAL A 93 -17.04 7.53 1.11
C VAL A 93 -16.24 8.81 1.29
N ASN A 94 -16.95 9.94 1.35
CA ASN A 94 -16.42 11.20 1.82
C ASN A 94 -16.73 11.37 3.31
N PRO A 95 -15.74 11.40 4.22
CA PRO A 95 -15.98 11.55 5.66
C PRO A 95 -16.60 12.90 6.08
N HIS A 96 -16.67 13.87 5.17
CA HIS A 96 -17.39 15.13 5.40
C HIS A 96 -18.91 15.02 5.13
N GLU A 97 -19.36 13.91 4.55
CA GLU A 97 -20.76 13.67 4.18
C GLU A 97 -21.36 12.56 5.05
N SER A 98 -21.95 12.93 6.18
CA SER A 98 -22.52 11.97 7.14
C SER A 98 -23.63 11.11 6.55
N GLU A 99 -24.49 11.67 5.70
CA GLU A 99 -25.56 10.91 5.02
C GLU A 99 -25.00 9.88 4.04
N GLY A 100 -23.95 10.24 3.28
CA GLY A 100 -23.26 9.33 2.38
C GLY A 100 -22.60 8.17 3.15
N MET A 101 -21.98 8.47 4.29
CA MET A 101 -21.44 7.44 5.19
C MET A 101 -22.53 6.52 5.75
N ALA A 102 -23.67 7.07 6.18
CA ALA A 102 -24.79 6.28 6.69
C ALA A 102 -25.38 5.36 5.60
N ALA A 103 -25.56 5.89 4.39
CA ALA A 103 -26.03 5.11 3.24
C ALA A 103 -25.06 3.99 2.87
N ALA A 104 -23.74 4.25 2.90
CA ALA A 104 -22.72 3.24 2.66
C ALA A 104 -22.71 2.15 3.73
N LEU A 105 -22.86 2.51 5.01
CA LEU A 105 -22.96 1.55 6.11
C LEU A 105 -24.21 0.67 5.95
N LYS A 106 -25.36 1.27 5.64
CA LYS A 106 -26.61 0.53 5.38
C LYS A 106 -26.41 -0.47 4.23
N ARG A 107 -25.89 0.01 3.10
CA ARG A 107 -25.58 -0.85 1.94
C ARG A 107 -24.63 -1.98 2.31
N ALA A 108 -23.59 -1.70 3.09
CA ALA A 108 -22.61 -2.70 3.52
C ALA A 108 -23.26 -3.82 4.34
N LEU A 109 -24.17 -3.48 5.25
CA LEU A 109 -24.91 -4.43 6.08
C LEU A 109 -25.94 -5.25 5.29
N GLU A 110 -26.55 -4.66 4.27
CA GLU A 110 -27.57 -5.30 3.41
C GLU A 110 -26.96 -6.01 2.18
N MET A 111 -25.63 -5.99 2.01
CA MET A 111 -24.97 -6.48 0.80
C MET A 111 -25.09 -8.00 0.64
N PRO A 112 -25.62 -8.49 -0.51
CA PRO A 112 -25.69 -9.93 -0.79
C PRO A 112 -24.31 -10.58 -0.76
N LEU A 113 -24.25 -11.85 -0.36
CA LEU A 113 -22.99 -12.60 -0.22
C LEU A 113 -22.15 -12.57 -1.50
N GLU A 114 -22.77 -12.77 -2.66
CA GLU A 114 -22.06 -12.76 -3.95
C GLU A 114 -21.33 -11.43 -4.22
N GLU A 115 -21.99 -10.29 -3.99
CA GLU A 115 -21.35 -8.97 -4.15
C GLU A 115 -20.19 -8.80 -3.16
N ARG A 116 -20.33 -9.30 -1.92
CA ARG A 116 -19.24 -9.26 -0.93
C ARG A 116 -18.04 -10.08 -1.38
N LYS A 117 -18.26 -11.29 -1.88
CA LYS A 117 -17.20 -12.17 -2.41
C LYS A 117 -16.51 -11.54 -3.62
N GLU A 118 -17.26 -10.95 -4.54
CA GLU A 118 -16.69 -10.24 -5.69
C GLU A 118 -15.79 -9.07 -5.27
N ARG A 119 -16.25 -8.24 -4.32
CA ARG A 119 -15.47 -7.11 -3.81
C ARG A 119 -14.20 -7.55 -3.11
N TYR A 120 -14.30 -8.58 -2.27
CA TYR A 120 -13.15 -9.20 -1.63
C TYR A 120 -12.14 -9.72 -2.66
N ALA A 121 -12.62 -10.43 -3.69
CA ALA A 121 -11.79 -10.98 -4.76
C ALA A 121 -11.09 -9.90 -5.61
N ARG A 122 -11.59 -8.66 -5.63
CA ARG A 122 -10.91 -7.52 -6.26
C ARG A 122 -9.81 -6.93 -5.38
N MET A 123 -9.97 -6.96 -4.05
CA MET A 123 -9.02 -6.35 -3.12
C MET A 123 -7.89 -7.29 -2.71
N MET A 124 -8.18 -8.57 -2.46
CA MET A 124 -7.19 -9.52 -1.92
C MET A 124 -5.97 -9.70 -2.83
N PRO A 125 -6.11 -9.83 -4.17
CA PRO A 125 -4.95 -9.92 -5.06
C PRO A 125 -4.06 -8.66 -5.05
N VAL A 126 -4.64 -7.48 -4.82
CA VAL A 126 -3.88 -6.22 -4.71
C VAL A 126 -3.02 -6.26 -3.45
N LEU A 127 -3.56 -6.70 -2.32
CA LEU A 127 -2.82 -6.85 -1.07
C LEU A 127 -1.67 -7.85 -1.18
N LEU A 128 -1.89 -8.97 -1.87
CA LEU A 128 -0.87 -10.00 -2.08
C LEU A 128 0.23 -9.54 -3.04
N ARG A 129 -0.09 -8.65 -3.99
CA ARG A 129 0.88 -8.11 -4.95
C ARG A 129 1.76 -7.02 -4.34
N TYR A 130 1.16 -6.14 -3.54
CA TYR A 130 1.81 -4.97 -2.95
C TYR A 130 2.02 -5.16 -1.44
N ASP A 131 2.72 -6.25 -1.09
CA ASP A 131 3.11 -6.54 0.29
C ASP A 131 4.30 -5.67 0.77
N ILE A 132 4.71 -5.89 2.03
CA ILE A 132 5.80 -5.13 2.65
C ILE A 132 7.14 -5.40 1.98
N ASP A 133 7.37 -6.61 1.48
CA ASP A 133 8.61 -7.00 0.82
C ASP A 133 8.72 -6.32 -0.55
N HIS A 134 7.61 -6.26 -1.28
CA HIS A 134 7.51 -5.51 -2.54
C HIS A 134 7.81 -4.02 -2.30
N TRP A 135 7.21 -3.42 -1.27
CA TRP A 135 7.50 -2.02 -0.93
C TRP A 135 8.99 -1.80 -0.62
N ALA A 136 9.59 -2.65 0.23
CA ALA A 136 10.99 -2.51 0.62
C ALA A 136 11.93 -2.64 -0.58
N LYS A 137 11.71 -3.64 -1.44
CA LYS A 137 12.49 -3.86 -2.67
C LYS A 137 12.36 -2.68 -3.63
N SER A 138 11.13 -2.22 -3.89
CA SER A 138 10.88 -1.09 -4.78
C SER A 138 11.52 0.20 -4.28
N PHE A 139 11.46 0.44 -2.97
CA PHE A 139 12.09 1.61 -2.35
C PHE A 139 13.62 1.57 -2.48
N LEU A 140 14.26 0.44 -2.17
CA LEU A 140 15.71 0.29 -2.30
C LEU A 140 16.18 0.37 -3.77
N ALA A 141 15.41 -0.19 -4.70
CA ALA A 141 15.69 -0.09 -6.12
C ALA A 141 15.66 1.37 -6.59
N ALA A 142 14.68 2.17 -6.12
CA ALA A 142 14.58 3.59 -6.46
C ALA A 142 15.74 4.44 -5.90
N LEU A 143 16.35 4.02 -4.80
CA LEU A 143 17.55 4.66 -4.23
C LEU A 143 18.85 4.23 -4.91
N THR A 144 18.83 3.13 -5.66
CA THR A 144 20.03 2.61 -6.34
C THR A 144 20.27 3.46 -7.60
N PRO A 145 21.41 4.17 -7.71
CA PRO A 145 21.72 4.92 -8.91
C PRO A 145 21.76 3.98 -10.13
N PRO A 146 21.29 4.41 -11.31
CA PRO A 146 21.46 3.61 -12.52
C PRO A 146 22.95 3.28 -12.67
N ALA A 147 23.26 2.01 -12.96
CA ALA A 147 24.62 1.59 -13.24
C ALA A 147 25.21 2.55 -14.27
N ARG A 148 26.31 3.24 -13.93
CA ARG A 148 27.05 4.00 -14.92
C ARG A 148 27.50 2.99 -15.97
N THR A 149 26.85 3.00 -17.13
CA THR A 149 27.39 2.36 -18.32
C THR A 149 28.74 2.99 -18.51
N ALA A 150 29.80 2.26 -18.19
CA ALA A 150 31.13 2.67 -18.58
C ALA A 150 31.11 2.63 -20.10
N GLU A 151 30.84 3.77 -20.74
CA GLU A 151 31.23 3.96 -22.12
C GLU A 151 32.72 3.72 -22.16
N VAL A 152 33.11 2.52 -22.59
CA VAL A 152 34.47 2.27 -23.04
C VAL A 152 34.63 3.13 -24.28
N VAL A 153 35.03 4.38 -24.08
CA VAL A 153 35.51 5.24 -25.16
C VAL A 153 36.73 4.54 -25.71
N SER A 154 36.52 3.71 -26.71
CA SER A 154 37.57 3.20 -27.59
C SER A 154 38.15 4.43 -28.28
N LEU A 155 39.21 5.00 -27.69
CA LEU A 155 40.06 5.96 -28.38
C LEU A 155 40.64 5.24 -29.60
N ARG A 156 40.04 5.46 -30.77
CA ARG A 156 40.59 5.05 -32.05
C ARG A 156 41.99 5.65 -32.16
N ARG A 157 43.02 4.83 -31.97
CA ARG A 157 44.40 5.14 -32.37
C ARG A 157 44.47 5.20 -33.90
N SER A 158 44.03 6.28 -34.52
CA SER A 158 44.31 6.52 -35.94
C SER A 158 44.13 7.99 -36.31
N ALA A 159 45.09 8.82 -35.90
CA ALA A 159 45.27 10.17 -36.47
C ALA A 159 46.75 10.62 -36.50
N LEU A 160 47.69 9.69 -36.74
CA LEU A 160 49.11 10.02 -36.98
C LEU A 160 49.73 9.28 -38.18
N LYS A 161 48.92 8.98 -39.21
CA LYS A 161 49.44 8.70 -40.56
C LYS A 161 49.11 9.88 -41.45
N GLY A 162 49.89 10.95 -41.33
CA GLY A 162 49.61 12.16 -42.09
C GLY A 162 50.61 13.29 -41.94
N ILE A 163 51.82 13.06 -41.42
CA ILE A 163 52.93 14.02 -41.58
C ILE A 163 54.19 13.19 -41.78
N GLY A 164 54.66 13.15 -43.02
CA GLY A 164 55.96 12.60 -43.35
C GLY A 164 57.05 13.46 -42.71
N VAL A 165 57.80 12.88 -41.78
CA VAL A 165 59.14 13.34 -41.45
C VAL A 165 60.03 12.10 -41.47
N SER A 166 60.79 11.96 -42.55
CA SER A 166 61.88 11.01 -42.65
C SER A 166 63.01 11.48 -41.73
N LEU A 167 63.18 10.82 -40.59
CA LEU A 167 64.42 10.87 -39.85
C LEU A 167 65.00 9.47 -39.85
N GLY A 168 65.97 9.27 -40.74
CA GLY A 168 66.75 8.06 -40.85
C GLY A 168 67.51 7.81 -39.56
N TRP A 169 67.41 6.58 -39.06
CA TRP A 169 68.30 6.06 -38.03
C TRP A 169 69.18 4.98 -38.67
N PRO A 170 70.52 5.04 -38.57
CA PRO A 170 71.38 4.05 -39.20
C PRO A 170 71.31 2.70 -38.48
N SER A 171 71.24 1.65 -39.29
CA SER A 171 71.45 0.26 -38.92
C SER A 171 72.87 0.03 -38.37
N LEU A 172 72.97 -0.49 -37.14
CA LEU A 172 74.22 -1.03 -36.58
C LEU A 172 74.06 -2.52 -36.28
N HIS A 173 74.64 -3.28 -37.20
CA HIS A 173 75.37 -4.54 -37.05
C HIS A 173 74.93 -5.58 -36.00
N ARG A 174 74.44 -6.68 -36.59
CA ARG A 174 74.56 -8.08 -36.20
C ARG A 174 75.92 -8.42 -35.58
N HIS A 175 75.93 -9.05 -34.40
CA HIS A 175 76.95 -10.02 -34.01
C HIS A 175 76.28 -11.25 -33.39
N GLN A 176 76.60 -12.41 -33.96
CA GLN A 176 76.20 -13.76 -33.55
C GLN A 176 77.21 -14.36 -32.57
N GLY A 177 76.78 -15.44 -31.90
CA GLY A 177 77.63 -16.52 -31.36
C GLY A 177 77.58 -16.59 -29.84
N ALA A 178 77.46 -17.75 -29.19
CA ALA A 178 77.28 -19.15 -29.58
C ALA A 178 76.77 -19.88 -28.32
#